data_AF-A0A355T168-F1
#
_entry.id   AF-A0A355T168-F1
#
_cell.length_a   1.000
_cell.length_b   1.000
_cell.length_c   1.000
_cell.angle_alpha   90.00
_cell.angle_beta   90.00
_cell.angle_gamma   90.00
#
_symmetry.space_group_name_H-M   'P 1'
#
loop_
_entity.id
_entity.type
_entity.pdbx_description
1 polymer ?
#
loop_
_entity_poly.entity_id
_entity_poly.type
_entity_poly.pdbx_seq_one_letter_code
_entity_poly.pdbx_strand_id
1 'polypeptide(L)'
;EIRKARDTGDDRALLFALNEGIHGNLGGMGKASLYTRSKVGTKRLITDYVDEVTRSLIHISKVRSNVITKAEKLDFFHRASHCFGRSALMLSGAGALGPFHIGVIKTLAQEGLLPRVISGSSAGALTAAVIGTHSDEELVPFFEADIEIEATIEEAHVTSVLGWRDRIQTEDLREMVEAWIPDLTFAEAFQLTGRHINVSVAPTKKMQASRLLNAITSPNVLVREA
;
A
#
# COMPACT_ATOMS: atom_id res chain seq x y z
N GLU A 1 -22.51 21.56 -4.46
CA GLU A 1 -22.19 22.01 -3.09
C GLU A 1 -20.70 22.33 -2.87
N ILE A 2 -19.78 21.36 -2.75
CA ILE A 2 -18.36 21.61 -2.44
C ILE A 2 -17.72 22.67 -3.37
N ARG A 3 -17.80 22.46 -4.69
CA ARG A 3 -17.26 23.40 -5.68
C ARG A 3 -17.84 24.80 -5.54
N LYS A 4 -19.17 24.88 -5.35
CA LYS A 4 -19.88 26.15 -5.19
C LYS A 4 -19.38 26.90 -3.96
N ALA A 5 -19.30 26.24 -2.80
CA ALA A 5 -18.82 26.87 -1.56
C ALA A 5 -17.37 27.37 -1.66
N ARG A 6 -16.50 26.59 -2.32
CA ARG A 6 -15.11 27.01 -2.58
C ARG A 6 -15.06 28.22 -3.52
N ASP A 7 -15.79 28.20 -4.62
CA ASP A 7 -15.76 29.26 -5.63
C ASP A 7 -16.36 30.57 -5.11
N THR A 8 -17.33 30.50 -4.17
CA THR A 8 -17.88 31.68 -3.49
C THR A 8 -17.04 32.17 -2.31
N GLY A 9 -15.97 31.46 -1.95
CA GLY A 9 -15.11 31.80 -0.80
C GLY A 9 -15.80 31.63 0.57
N ASP A 10 -16.85 30.81 0.64
CA ASP A 10 -17.53 30.53 1.91
C ASP A 10 -16.83 29.37 2.61
N ASP A 11 -15.76 29.71 3.33
CA ASP A 11 -14.90 28.74 4.02
C ASP A 11 -15.66 27.90 5.06
N ARG A 12 -16.70 28.48 5.69
CA ARG A 12 -17.49 27.77 6.71
C ARG A 12 -18.48 26.80 6.08
N ALA A 13 -19.17 27.23 5.02
CA ALA A 13 -20.02 26.31 4.25
C ALA A 13 -19.21 25.19 3.61
N LEU A 14 -18.00 25.49 3.13
CA LEU A 14 -17.09 24.48 2.60
C LEU A 14 -16.67 23.47 3.66
N LEU A 15 -16.25 23.94 4.84
CA LEU A 15 -15.90 23.07 5.97
C LEU A 15 -17.08 22.19 6.40
N PHE A 16 -18.28 22.76 6.44
CA PHE A 16 -19.52 22.03 6.75
C PHE A 16 -19.79 20.91 5.73
N ALA A 17 -19.77 21.24 4.43
CA ALA A 17 -20.02 20.27 3.36
C ALA A 17 -18.98 19.13 3.33
N LEU A 18 -17.71 19.45 3.62
CA LEU A 18 -16.65 18.44 3.70
C LEU A 18 -16.83 17.52 4.91
N ASN A 19 -17.30 18.03 6.05
CA ASN A 19 -17.56 17.24 7.25
C ASN A 19 -18.63 16.16 7.04
N GLU A 20 -19.64 16.44 6.22
CA GLU A 20 -20.72 15.48 5.95
C GLU A 20 -20.37 14.46 4.86
N GLY A 21 -19.52 14.85 3.90
CA GLY A 21 -19.43 14.16 2.60
C GLY A 21 -18.16 13.36 2.32
N ILE A 22 -17.11 13.43 3.15
CA ILE A 22 -15.82 12.78 2.83
C ILE A 22 -15.87 11.28 3.18
N HIS A 23 -15.97 10.44 2.15
CA HIS A 23 -15.85 8.98 2.23
C HIS A 23 -15.07 8.43 1.04
N GLY A 24 -14.16 7.49 1.29
CA GLY A 24 -13.26 6.92 0.27
C GLY A 24 -13.94 6.10 -0.83
N ASN A 25 -15.24 5.79 -0.69
CA ASN A 25 -16.03 5.08 -1.69
C ASN A 25 -17.42 5.70 -1.89
N LEU A 26 -17.52 7.03 -1.82
CA LEU A 26 -18.78 7.75 -2.04
C LEU A 26 -19.41 7.33 -3.38
N GLY A 27 -20.72 7.05 -3.36
CA GLY A 27 -21.46 6.63 -4.55
C GLY A 27 -20.99 5.30 -5.18
N GLY A 28 -20.11 4.54 -4.51
CA GLY A 28 -19.52 3.33 -5.06
C GLY A 28 -18.47 3.60 -6.15
N MET A 29 -17.74 4.72 -6.06
CA MET A 29 -16.74 5.10 -7.05
C MET A 29 -15.59 4.07 -7.23
N GLY A 30 -15.39 3.19 -6.26
CA GLY A 30 -14.46 2.06 -6.32
C GLY A 30 -15.06 0.75 -6.85
N LYS A 31 -16.33 0.71 -7.28
CA LYS A 31 -16.97 -0.53 -7.76
C LYS A 31 -16.25 -1.08 -8.99
N ALA A 32 -15.86 -2.35 -8.92
CA ALA A 32 -15.15 -3.04 -10.00
C ALA A 32 -15.87 -2.98 -11.37
N SER A 33 -17.21 -2.98 -11.37
CA SER A 33 -18.03 -2.89 -12.58
C SER A 33 -17.73 -1.65 -13.43
N LEU A 34 -17.35 -0.51 -12.80
CA LEU A 34 -16.98 0.73 -13.48
C LEU A 34 -15.68 0.60 -14.29
N TYR A 35 -14.84 -0.38 -13.96
CA TYR A 35 -13.50 -0.56 -14.51
C TYR A 35 -13.39 -1.80 -15.39
N THR A 36 -14.52 -2.40 -15.81
CA THR A 36 -14.52 -3.59 -16.67
C THR A 36 -14.29 -3.26 -18.15
N ARG A 37 -14.84 -2.14 -18.64
CA ARG A 37 -14.77 -1.75 -20.06
C ARG A 37 -13.56 -0.90 -20.41
N SER A 38 -13.22 0.06 -19.56
CA SER A 38 -12.00 0.86 -19.70
C SER A 38 -11.44 1.23 -18.33
N LYS A 39 -10.12 1.08 -18.16
CA LYS A 39 -9.41 1.49 -16.96
C LYS A 39 -9.18 3.00 -16.89
N VAL A 40 -9.19 3.71 -18.02
CA VAL A 40 -8.92 5.16 -18.10
C VAL A 40 -10.00 5.92 -18.89
N GLY A 41 -10.05 7.25 -18.76
CA GLY A 41 -10.85 8.14 -19.61
C GLY A 41 -12.38 8.14 -19.45
N THR A 42 -12.96 7.13 -18.80
CA THR A 42 -14.42 6.98 -18.66
C THR A 42 -15.01 7.50 -17.35
N LYS A 43 -14.23 7.56 -16.25
CA LYS A 43 -14.72 7.94 -14.91
C LYS A 43 -14.58 9.44 -14.63
N ARG A 44 -14.91 10.31 -15.61
CA ARG A 44 -14.67 11.76 -15.52
C ARG A 44 -15.29 12.40 -14.27
N LEU A 45 -16.55 12.06 -13.96
CA LEU A 45 -17.23 12.60 -12.78
C LEU A 45 -16.52 12.20 -11.47
N ILE A 46 -15.96 10.99 -11.40
CA ILE A 46 -15.20 10.53 -10.22
C ILE A 46 -13.91 11.33 -10.10
N THR A 47 -13.17 11.48 -11.21
CA THR A 47 -11.96 12.29 -11.25
C THR A 47 -12.24 13.74 -10.84
N ASP A 48 -13.25 14.37 -11.44
CA ASP A 48 -13.65 15.75 -11.12
C ASP A 48 -14.03 15.92 -9.65
N TYR A 49 -14.70 14.93 -9.06
CA TYR A 49 -15.06 14.93 -7.65
C TYR A 49 -13.83 14.80 -6.74
N VAL A 50 -12.95 13.83 -7.01
CA VAL A 50 -11.72 13.60 -6.21
C VAL A 50 -10.79 14.82 -6.29
N ASP A 51 -10.65 15.41 -7.48
CA ASP A 51 -9.86 16.63 -7.69
C ASP A 51 -10.46 17.81 -6.92
N GLU A 52 -11.79 17.93 -6.93
CA GLU A 52 -12.48 18.99 -6.19
C GLU A 52 -12.28 18.84 -4.68
N VAL A 53 -12.48 17.64 -4.13
CA VAL A 53 -12.24 17.35 -2.72
C VAL A 53 -10.79 17.68 -2.35
N THR A 54 -9.82 17.25 -3.16
CA THR A 54 -8.39 17.52 -2.95
C THR A 54 -8.10 19.03 -2.90
N ARG A 55 -8.59 19.78 -3.90
CA ARG A 55 -8.43 21.25 -3.93
C ARG A 55 -9.07 21.91 -2.72
N SER A 56 -10.26 21.47 -2.31
CA SER A 56 -10.95 21.99 -1.13
C SER A 56 -10.23 21.69 0.19
N LEU A 57 -9.65 20.49 0.34
CA LEU A 57 -8.83 20.15 1.52
C LEU A 57 -7.57 21.04 1.59
N ILE A 58 -6.89 21.23 0.45
CA ILE A 58 -5.73 22.14 0.36
C ILE A 58 -6.14 23.60 0.64
N HIS A 59 -7.32 24.01 0.21
CA HIS A 59 -7.86 25.34 0.51
C HIS A 59 -8.09 25.53 2.01
N ILE A 60 -8.83 24.62 2.65
CA ILE A 60 -9.11 24.66 4.10
C ILE A 60 -7.82 24.67 4.92
N SER A 61 -6.78 23.95 4.51
CA SER A 61 -5.50 23.97 5.23
C SER A 61 -4.86 25.37 5.24
N LYS A 62 -5.06 26.16 4.18
CA LYS A 62 -4.51 27.52 4.01
C LYS A 62 -5.40 28.65 4.55
N VAL A 63 -6.68 28.39 4.85
CA VAL A 63 -7.60 29.41 5.42
C VAL A 63 -7.00 30.09 6.66
N ARG A 64 -7.24 31.39 6.87
CA ARG A 64 -6.68 32.09 8.02
C ARG A 64 -7.31 31.61 9.34
N SER A 65 -6.51 31.55 10.40
CA SER A 65 -6.94 31.03 11.71
C SER A 65 -8.01 31.87 12.42
N ASN A 66 -8.27 33.09 11.96
CA ASN A 66 -9.37 33.93 12.44
C ASN A 66 -10.73 33.54 11.82
N VAL A 67 -10.76 32.77 10.72
CA VAL A 67 -11.98 32.27 10.09
C VAL A 67 -12.30 30.87 10.60
N ILE A 68 -11.32 29.97 10.51
CA ILE A 68 -11.36 28.59 11.03
C ILE A 68 -10.15 28.40 11.92
N THR A 69 -10.36 28.13 13.20
CA THR A 69 -9.27 28.01 14.17
C THR A 69 -8.38 26.80 13.86
N LYS A 70 -7.13 26.83 14.36
CA LYS A 70 -6.21 25.68 14.20
C LYS A 70 -6.78 24.40 14.82
N ALA A 71 -7.48 24.51 15.94
CA ALA A 71 -8.10 23.38 16.63
C ALA A 71 -9.21 22.74 15.78
N GLU A 72 -10.10 23.55 15.19
CA GLU A 72 -11.16 23.07 14.29
C GLU A 72 -10.58 22.38 13.06
N LYS A 73 -9.53 22.94 12.46
CA LYS A 73 -8.85 22.30 11.33
C LYS A 73 -8.26 20.96 11.72
N LEU A 74 -7.57 20.90 12.86
CA LEU A 74 -6.93 19.66 13.31
C LEU A 74 -7.96 18.56 13.54
N ASP A 75 -9.05 18.89 14.25
CA ASP A 75 -10.19 17.97 14.45
C ASP A 75 -10.77 17.49 13.11
N PHE A 76 -11.05 18.43 12.20
CA PHE A 76 -11.58 18.14 10.88
C PHE A 76 -10.65 17.20 10.10
N PHE A 77 -9.36 17.51 9.98
CA PHE A 77 -8.42 16.69 9.20
C PHE A 77 -8.20 15.32 9.83
N HIS A 78 -8.20 15.20 11.16
CA HIS A 78 -8.17 13.90 11.82
C HIS A 78 -9.39 13.07 11.43
N ARG A 79 -10.61 13.60 11.60
CA ARG A 79 -11.84 12.89 11.25
C ARG A 79 -11.91 12.56 9.75
N ALA A 80 -11.64 13.53 8.88
CA ALA A 80 -11.63 13.33 7.44
C ALA A 80 -10.63 12.24 7.02
N SER A 81 -9.43 12.23 7.62
CA SER A 81 -8.43 11.19 7.36
C SER A 81 -8.90 9.81 7.82
N HIS A 82 -9.58 9.71 8.98
CA HIS A 82 -10.18 8.46 9.44
C HIS A 82 -11.33 7.97 8.53
N CYS A 83 -12.27 8.85 8.16
CA CYS A 83 -13.43 8.51 7.33
C CYS A 83 -13.06 8.18 5.87
N PHE A 84 -12.10 8.90 5.29
CA PHE A 84 -11.67 8.64 3.91
C PHE A 84 -10.91 7.31 3.79
N GLY A 85 -10.15 6.94 4.83
CA GLY A 85 -9.36 5.74 4.84
C GLY A 85 -8.03 5.89 4.09
N ARG A 86 -7.39 4.74 3.82
CA ARG A 86 -6.14 4.65 3.07
C ARG A 86 -6.27 3.52 2.06
N SER A 87 -5.66 3.70 0.90
CA SER A 87 -5.44 2.58 -0.02
C SER A 87 -4.57 1.54 0.66
N ALA A 88 -4.90 0.27 0.44
CA ALA A 88 -4.13 -0.86 0.92
C ALA A 88 -3.85 -1.81 -0.25
N LEU A 89 -2.66 -2.40 -0.25
CA LEU A 89 -2.28 -3.46 -1.18
C LEU A 89 -2.24 -4.79 -0.44
N MET A 90 -2.96 -5.78 -0.97
CA MET A 90 -3.02 -7.12 -0.39
C MET A 90 -2.35 -8.11 -1.34
N LEU A 91 -1.23 -8.67 -0.91
CA LEU A 91 -0.41 -9.64 -1.61
C LEU A 91 -0.75 -11.04 -1.08
N SER A 92 -1.61 -11.75 -1.80
CA SER A 92 -2.00 -13.11 -1.44
C SER A 92 -0.88 -14.11 -1.72
N GLY A 93 -0.83 -15.19 -0.93
CA GLY A 93 0.00 -16.35 -1.25
C GLY A 93 -0.29 -16.89 -2.65
N ALA A 94 0.73 -16.89 -3.51
CA ALA A 94 0.62 -17.27 -4.92
C ALA A 94 1.47 -18.50 -5.29
N GLY A 95 2.14 -19.13 -4.31
CA GLY A 95 3.04 -20.25 -4.55
C GLY A 95 4.09 -19.91 -5.62
N ALA A 96 4.16 -20.73 -6.67
CA ALA A 96 5.06 -20.52 -7.81
C ALA A 96 4.78 -19.24 -8.63
N LEU A 97 3.61 -18.60 -8.44
CA LEU A 97 3.28 -17.31 -9.07
C LEU A 97 3.72 -16.12 -8.19
N GLY A 98 4.50 -16.35 -7.13
CA GLY A 98 5.06 -15.31 -6.26
C GLY A 98 5.77 -14.17 -7.02
N PRO A 99 6.60 -14.44 -8.04
CA PRO A 99 7.29 -13.40 -8.80
C PRO A 99 6.37 -12.38 -9.49
N PHE A 100 5.10 -12.71 -9.76
CA PHE A 100 4.17 -11.72 -10.31
C PHE A 100 3.94 -10.53 -9.39
N HIS A 101 4.07 -10.70 -8.07
CA HIS A 101 4.00 -9.59 -7.14
C HIS A 101 5.12 -8.58 -7.42
N ILE A 102 6.34 -9.04 -7.74
CA ILE A 102 7.49 -8.17 -8.02
C ILE A 102 7.19 -7.20 -9.17
N GLY A 103 6.65 -7.69 -10.29
CA GLY A 103 6.30 -6.83 -11.42
C GLY A 103 5.27 -5.75 -11.08
N VAL A 104 4.25 -6.11 -10.28
CA VAL A 104 3.23 -5.15 -9.80
C VAL A 104 3.86 -4.11 -8.88
N ILE A 105 4.67 -4.53 -7.91
CA ILE A 105 5.32 -3.63 -6.95
C ILE A 105 6.30 -2.70 -7.64
N LYS A 106 7.15 -3.22 -8.53
CA LYS A 106 8.09 -2.43 -9.31
C LYS A 106 7.37 -1.31 -10.06
N THR A 107 6.29 -1.64 -10.76
CA THR A 107 5.50 -0.66 -11.51
C THR A 107 4.90 0.40 -10.57
N LEU A 108 4.32 -0.03 -9.44
CA LEU A 108 3.77 0.90 -8.46
C LEU A 108 4.84 1.78 -7.80
N ALA A 109 6.05 1.25 -7.57
CA ALA A 109 7.17 1.98 -7.02
C ALA A 109 7.68 3.05 -7.99
N GLN A 110 7.90 2.67 -9.26
CA GLN A 110 8.36 3.57 -10.32
C GLN A 110 7.41 4.76 -10.54
N GLU A 111 6.10 4.52 -10.42
CA GLU A 111 5.07 5.56 -10.57
C GLU A 111 4.77 6.31 -9.25
N GLY A 112 5.41 5.97 -8.13
CA GLY A 112 5.14 6.57 -6.82
C GLY A 112 3.73 6.30 -6.28
N LEU A 113 3.14 5.16 -6.66
CA LEU A 113 1.76 4.75 -6.34
C LEU A 113 1.66 3.63 -5.29
N LEU A 114 2.79 3.21 -4.71
CA LEU A 114 2.85 2.19 -3.67
C LEU A 114 2.04 2.61 -2.42
N PRO A 115 1.01 1.85 -2.01
CA PRO A 115 0.23 2.19 -0.83
C PRO A 115 1.05 2.07 0.47
N ARG A 116 0.69 2.86 1.49
CA ARG A 116 1.34 2.79 2.81
C ARG A 116 0.91 1.59 3.64
N VAL A 117 -0.22 0.97 3.33
CA VAL A 117 -0.72 -0.21 4.04
C VAL A 117 -0.54 -1.42 3.13
N ILE A 118 0.35 -2.32 3.53
CA ILE A 118 0.67 -3.53 2.79
C ILE A 118 0.30 -4.73 3.66
N SER A 119 -0.37 -5.71 3.08
CA SER A 119 -0.70 -6.98 3.74
C SER A 119 -0.20 -8.14 2.89
N GLY A 120 0.49 -9.09 3.51
CA GLY A 120 1.09 -10.24 2.84
C GLY A 120 0.76 -11.56 3.52
N SER A 121 0.69 -12.62 2.73
CA SER A 121 0.68 -14.01 3.22
C SER A 121 1.53 -14.92 2.32
N SER A 122 2.25 -15.87 2.92
CA SER A 122 3.14 -16.80 2.19
C SER A 122 4.09 -16.03 1.24
N ALA A 123 4.13 -16.33 -0.05
CA ALA A 123 4.95 -15.58 -1.03
C ALA A 123 4.69 -14.07 -1.02
N GLY A 124 3.46 -13.63 -0.74
CA GLY A 124 3.14 -12.20 -0.59
C GLY A 124 3.67 -11.58 0.71
N ALA A 125 3.96 -12.38 1.74
CA ALA A 125 4.61 -11.91 2.96
C ALA A 125 6.09 -11.58 2.72
N LEU A 126 6.79 -12.39 1.92
CA LEU A 126 8.16 -12.11 1.48
C LEU A 126 8.23 -10.76 0.72
N THR A 127 7.36 -10.57 -0.27
CA THR A 127 7.31 -9.29 -1.00
C THR A 127 6.91 -8.14 -0.07
N ALA A 128 5.95 -8.33 0.82
CA ALA A 128 5.57 -7.31 1.81
C ALA A 128 6.74 -6.93 2.74
N ALA A 129 7.55 -7.91 3.15
CA ALA A 129 8.73 -7.72 3.96
C ALA A 129 9.81 -6.88 3.24
N VAL A 130 10.10 -7.20 1.97
CA VAL A 130 11.01 -6.38 1.14
C VAL A 130 10.51 -4.94 1.05
N ILE A 131 9.23 -4.73 0.71
CA ILE A 131 8.61 -3.39 0.63
C ILE A 131 8.70 -2.65 1.98
N GLY A 132 8.53 -3.35 3.09
CA GLY A 132 8.54 -2.75 4.42
C GLY A 132 9.93 -2.41 4.96
N THR A 133 10.98 -2.96 4.37
CA THR A 133 12.36 -2.86 4.89
C THR A 133 13.31 -2.07 4.00
N HIS A 134 12.84 -1.63 2.83
CA HIS A 134 13.60 -0.80 1.90
C HIS A 134 12.90 0.55 1.70
N SER A 135 13.70 1.61 1.65
CA SER A 135 13.24 2.96 1.31
C SER A 135 12.67 3.04 -0.11
N ASP A 136 11.97 4.13 -0.44
CA ASP A 136 11.44 4.36 -1.79
C ASP A 136 12.58 4.38 -2.83
N GLU A 137 13.74 4.91 -2.44
CA GLU A 137 14.93 5.02 -3.27
C GLU A 137 15.62 3.68 -3.54
N GLU A 138 15.54 2.74 -2.60
CA GLU A 138 16.17 1.42 -2.69
C GLU A 138 15.30 0.39 -3.43
N LEU A 139 13.98 0.55 -3.40
CA LEU A 139 13.05 -0.46 -3.94
C LEU A 139 13.14 -0.65 -5.45
N VAL A 140 13.23 0.44 -6.22
CA VAL A 140 13.29 0.32 -7.69
C VAL A 140 14.59 -0.38 -8.11
N PRO A 141 15.78 0.04 -7.63
CA PRO A 141 17.03 -0.67 -7.90
C PRO A 141 17.00 -2.14 -7.47
N PHE A 142 16.42 -2.45 -6.30
CA PHE A 142 16.30 -3.81 -5.80
C PHE A 142 15.58 -4.72 -6.81
N PHE A 143 14.40 -4.30 -7.30
CA PHE A 143 13.65 -5.10 -8.28
C PHE A 143 14.24 -5.07 -9.69
N GLU A 144 15.14 -4.15 -10.01
CA GLU A 144 15.88 -4.17 -11.29
C GLU A 144 16.98 -5.21 -11.29
N ALA A 145 17.74 -5.31 -10.19
CA ALA A 145 18.81 -6.31 -10.05
C ALA A 145 18.30 -7.75 -10.12
N ASP A 146 17.16 -8.06 -9.48
CA ASP A 146 16.58 -9.41 -9.51
C ASP A 146 16.14 -9.84 -10.92
N ILE A 147 15.56 -8.92 -11.72
CA ILE A 147 15.09 -9.23 -13.07
C ILE A 147 16.26 -9.50 -14.01
N GLU A 148 17.38 -8.78 -13.86
CA GLU A 148 18.59 -9.04 -14.66
C GLU A 148 19.15 -10.44 -14.38
N ILE A 149 19.08 -10.90 -13.13
CA ILE A 149 19.51 -12.25 -12.74
C ILE A 149 18.57 -13.30 -13.35
N GLU A 150 17.25 -13.14 -13.25
CA GLU A 150 16.27 -14.05 -13.85
C GLU A 150 16.41 -14.15 -15.38
N ALA A 151 16.56 -13.02 -16.08
CA ALA A 151 16.71 -12.97 -17.53
C ALA A 151 18.00 -13.68 -17.99
N THR A 152 19.09 -13.51 -17.25
CA THR A 152 20.36 -14.20 -17.52
C THR A 152 20.23 -15.72 -17.37
N ILE A 153 19.40 -16.20 -16.44
CA ILE A 153 19.13 -17.62 -16.23
C ILE A 153 18.22 -18.21 -17.32
N GLU A 154 17.24 -17.44 -17.81
CA GLU A 154 16.39 -17.85 -18.94
C GLU A 154 17.17 -17.92 -20.28
N GLU A 155 18.03 -16.93 -20.56
CA GLU A 155 18.90 -16.93 -21.74
C GLU A 155 19.89 -18.11 -21.74
N ALA A 156 20.26 -18.61 -20.56
CA ALA A 156 21.09 -19.80 -20.38
C ALA A 156 20.36 -21.15 -20.63
N HIS A 157 19.17 -21.14 -21.24
CA HIS A 157 18.36 -22.35 -21.55
C HIS A 157 17.97 -23.21 -20.34
N VAL A 158 17.81 -22.62 -19.15
CA VAL A 158 17.25 -23.36 -17.99
C VAL A 158 15.72 -23.35 -18.09
N THR A 159 15.19 -24.23 -18.93
CA THR A 159 13.75 -24.45 -19.09
C THR A 159 13.11 -24.88 -17.77
N SER A 160 12.32 -24.00 -17.15
CA SER A 160 10.89 -24.23 -16.86
C SER A 160 10.44 -23.42 -15.63
N VAL A 161 9.49 -22.51 -15.86
CA VAL A 161 8.63 -21.91 -14.82
C VAL A 161 7.90 -23.00 -13.98
N LEU A 162 7.83 -24.24 -14.48
CA LEU A 162 7.35 -25.41 -13.74
C LEU A 162 8.36 -25.98 -12.72
N GLY A 163 9.66 -25.80 -12.92
CA GLY A 163 10.74 -26.37 -12.10
C GLY A 163 11.06 -25.59 -10.82
N TRP A 164 10.48 -24.41 -10.64
CA TRP A 164 10.55 -23.63 -9.40
C TRP A 164 9.87 -24.35 -8.23
N ARG A 165 8.92 -25.27 -8.52
CA ARG A 165 8.21 -26.08 -7.52
C ARG A 165 9.09 -27.09 -6.77
N ASP A 166 10.05 -27.69 -7.45
CA ASP A 166 10.82 -28.83 -6.91
C ASP A 166 12.19 -28.43 -6.35
N ARG A 167 12.54 -27.13 -6.42
CA ARG A 167 13.91 -26.66 -6.14
C ARG A 167 14.07 -25.77 -4.93
N ILE A 168 13.02 -25.09 -4.47
CA ILE A 168 13.15 -24.23 -3.30
C ILE A 168 13.08 -25.13 -2.05
N GLN A 169 14.24 -25.60 -1.60
CA GLN A 169 14.36 -26.22 -0.30
C GLN A 169 14.26 -25.13 0.78
N THR A 170 14.01 -25.54 2.02
CA THR A 170 13.93 -24.60 3.15
C THR A 170 15.20 -23.77 3.33
N GLU A 171 16.35 -24.32 2.93
CA GLU A 171 17.65 -23.64 2.98
C GLU A 171 17.75 -22.52 1.93
N ASP A 172 17.32 -22.76 0.70
CA ASP A 172 17.33 -21.74 -0.37
C ASP A 172 16.42 -20.55 -0.03
N LEU A 173 15.27 -20.81 0.62
CA LEU A 173 14.40 -19.74 1.13
C LEU A 173 15.08 -18.91 2.21
N ARG A 174 15.83 -19.56 3.09
CA ARG A 174 16.51 -18.88 4.18
C ARG A 174 17.59 -17.96 3.66
N GLU A 175 18.42 -18.45 2.74
CA GLU A 175 19.46 -17.63 2.09
C GLU A 175 18.84 -16.44 1.35
N MET A 176 17.75 -16.66 0.62
CA MET A 176 17.03 -15.59 -0.08
C MET A 176 16.46 -14.56 0.91
N VAL A 177 15.84 -14.99 2.00
CA VAL A 177 15.32 -14.10 3.05
C VAL A 177 16.45 -13.30 3.71
N GLU A 178 17.57 -13.94 4.02
CA GLU A 178 18.74 -13.28 4.63
C GLU A 178 19.40 -12.28 3.66
N ALA A 179 19.38 -12.57 2.35
CA ALA A 179 19.89 -11.67 1.32
C ALA A 179 18.95 -10.48 1.03
N TRP A 180 17.63 -10.73 1.02
CA TRP A 180 16.63 -9.75 0.59
C TRP A 180 16.02 -8.93 1.71
N ILE A 181 16.08 -9.39 2.96
CA ILE A 181 15.42 -8.73 4.08
C ILE A 181 16.47 -8.43 5.16
N PRO A 182 16.80 -7.15 5.41
CA PRO A 182 17.76 -6.77 6.42
C PRO A 182 17.26 -7.15 7.83
N ASP A 183 18.18 -7.15 8.79
CA ASP A 183 17.90 -7.45 10.19
C ASP A 183 17.17 -6.31 10.90
N LEU A 184 15.91 -6.09 10.52
CA LEU A 184 15.04 -5.07 11.07
C LEU A 184 13.85 -5.71 11.77
N THR A 185 13.47 -5.13 12.91
CA THR A 185 12.20 -5.40 13.56
C THR A 185 11.04 -4.69 12.83
N PHE A 186 9.80 -5.13 13.05
CA PHE A 186 8.63 -4.45 12.49
C PHE A 186 8.54 -2.96 12.88
N ALA A 187 8.98 -2.60 14.09
CA ALA A 187 8.99 -1.21 14.53
C ALA A 187 10.04 -0.38 13.76
N GLU A 188 11.25 -0.90 13.58
CA GLU A 188 12.31 -0.24 12.82
C GLU A 188 11.96 -0.12 11.34
N ALA A 189 11.42 -1.18 10.74
CA ALA A 189 10.92 -1.19 9.37
C ALA A 189 9.85 -0.10 9.15
N PHE A 190 8.92 0.06 10.10
CA PHE A 190 7.92 1.13 10.03
C PHE A 190 8.53 2.53 10.20
N GLN A 191 9.52 2.70 11.08
CA GLN A 191 10.21 3.98 11.24
C GLN A 191 11.01 4.37 9.99
N LEU A 192 11.65 3.39 9.35
CA LEU A 192 12.42 3.57 8.13
C LEU A 192 11.54 3.98 6.95
N THR A 193 10.44 3.24 6.71
CA THR A 193 9.66 3.35 5.47
C THR A 193 8.34 4.10 5.61
N GLY A 194 7.84 4.25 6.84
CA GLY A 194 6.47 4.73 7.09
C GLY A 194 5.36 3.78 6.59
N ARG A 195 5.71 2.55 6.19
CA ARG A 195 4.75 1.57 5.67
C ARG A 195 4.28 0.62 6.75
N HIS A 196 2.96 0.52 6.89
CA HIS A 196 2.31 -0.47 7.75
C HIS A 196 2.27 -1.81 7.04
N ILE A 197 3.33 -2.61 7.21
CA ILE A 197 3.35 -4.00 6.75
C ILE A 197 2.60 -4.91 7.72
N ASN A 198 1.85 -5.86 7.17
CA ASN A 198 1.03 -6.80 7.91
C ASN A 198 1.26 -8.21 7.37
N VAL A 199 1.87 -9.07 8.18
CA VAL A 199 2.09 -10.48 7.82
C VAL A 199 1.07 -11.33 8.54
N SER A 200 0.25 -12.05 7.77
CA SER A 200 -0.73 -12.99 8.29
C SER A 200 -0.18 -14.41 8.28
N VAL A 201 -0.12 -15.01 9.47
CA VAL A 201 0.43 -16.36 9.67
C VAL A 201 -0.70 -17.33 9.94
N ALA A 202 -0.87 -18.29 9.03
CA ALA A 202 -1.85 -19.35 9.17
C ALA A 202 -1.45 -20.33 10.31
N PRO A 203 -2.41 -20.85 11.07
CA PRO A 203 -2.13 -21.82 12.12
C PRO A 203 -1.70 -23.17 11.52
N THR A 204 -0.72 -23.84 12.13
CA THR A 204 -0.28 -25.18 11.72
C THR A 204 -1.04 -26.29 12.42
N LYS A 205 -1.73 -26.00 13.53
CA LYS A 205 -2.54 -26.95 14.31
C LYS A 205 -4.01 -26.51 14.37
N LYS A 206 -4.95 -27.46 14.40
CA LYS A 206 -6.41 -27.21 14.46
C LYS A 206 -6.88 -26.29 15.60
N MET A 207 -6.13 -26.22 16.71
CA MET A 207 -6.46 -25.42 17.90
C MET A 207 -5.66 -24.10 18.01
N GLN A 208 -4.80 -23.80 17.03
CA GLN A 208 -4.01 -22.58 17.03
C GLN A 208 -4.77 -21.48 16.27
N ALA A 209 -4.78 -20.26 16.82
CA ALA A 209 -5.33 -19.09 16.15
C ALA A 209 -4.33 -18.52 15.12
N SER A 210 -4.83 -17.92 14.05
CA SER A 210 -4.00 -17.14 13.13
C SER A 210 -3.34 -15.97 13.85
N ARG A 211 -2.10 -15.65 13.46
CA ARG A 211 -1.38 -14.50 14.01
C ARG A 211 -1.26 -13.40 12.96
N LEU A 212 -1.30 -12.16 13.42
CA LEU A 212 -1.02 -10.97 12.62
C LEU A 212 0.22 -10.30 13.19
N LEU A 213 1.27 -10.19 12.38
CA LEU A 213 2.54 -9.58 12.75
C LEU A 213 2.66 -8.23 12.05
N ASN A 214 2.85 -7.16 12.83
CA ASN A 214 3.10 -5.81 12.35
C ASN A 214 3.74 -4.96 13.46
N ALA A 215 4.01 -3.68 13.16
CA ALA A 215 4.63 -2.74 14.10
C ALA A 215 3.81 -2.46 15.38
N ILE A 216 2.52 -2.84 15.41
CA ILE A 216 1.62 -2.64 16.57
C ILE A 216 1.55 -3.92 17.41
N THR A 217 1.30 -5.06 16.77
CA THR A 217 1.06 -6.34 17.47
C THR A 217 2.35 -7.09 17.76
N SER A 218 3.43 -6.81 17.03
CA SER A 218 4.70 -7.55 17.11
C SER A 218 5.91 -6.65 16.83
N PRO A 219 6.05 -5.49 17.51
CA PRO A 219 7.03 -4.45 17.18
C PRO A 219 8.48 -4.93 17.21
N ASN A 220 8.81 -5.87 18.10
CA ASN A 220 10.19 -6.33 18.33
C ASN A 220 10.53 -7.62 17.57
N VAL A 221 9.59 -8.16 16.77
CA VAL A 221 9.85 -9.35 15.96
C VAL A 221 10.60 -8.93 14.71
N LEU A 222 11.64 -9.68 14.35
CA LEU A 222 12.38 -9.48 13.11
C LEU A 222 11.46 -9.76 11.91
N VAL A 223 11.44 -8.86 10.93
CA VAL A 223 10.60 -8.99 9.74
C VAL A 223 10.97 -10.27 8.96
N ARG A 224 12.25 -10.62 8.91
CA ARG A 224 12.76 -11.83 8.26
C ARG A 224 12.39 -13.15 8.95
N GLU A 225 11.92 -13.12 10.19
CA GLU A 225 11.46 -14.31 10.94
C GLU A 225 9.94 -14.54 10.85
N ALA A 226 9.20 -13.60 10.24
CA ALA A 226 7.74 -13.56 10.19
C ALA A 226 7.13 -14.43 9.07
#